data_AF-A0A6B2SIN4-F1
#
_entry.id   AF-A0A6B2SIN4-F1
#
_cell.length_a   1.000
_cell.length_b   1.000
_cell.length_c   1.000
_cell.angle_alpha   90.00
_cell.angle_beta   90.00
_cell.angle_gamma   90.00
#
_symmetry.space_group_name_H-M   'P 1'
#
loop_
_entity.id
_entity.type
_entity.pdbx_description
1 polymer ?
#
loop_
_entity_poly.entity_id
_entity_poly.type
_entity_poly.pdbx_seq_one_letter_code
_entity_poly.pdbx_strand_id
1 'polypeptide(L)' 'MTRQPSAAQRRAIRTADAESGLLQGPAAALASLVTQGLALRHPRPPHRHYLTPAGHRLRERLA' A
#
# COMPACT_ATOMS: atom_id res chain seq x y z
N MET A 1 -10.29 -6.11 14.67
CA MET A 1 -8.92 -6.63 14.90
C MET A 1 -8.07 -6.27 13.70
N THR A 2 -7.03 -5.46 13.88
CA THR A 2 -6.08 -5.10 12.82
C THR A 2 -5.23 -6.32 12.48
N ARG A 3 -5.57 -7.02 11.39
CA ARG A 3 -4.78 -8.14 10.88
C ARG A 3 -3.41 -7.60 10.50
N GLN A 4 -2.33 -8.16 11.07
CA GLN A 4 -0.97 -7.78 10.69
C GLN A 4 -0.80 -7.91 9.16
N PRO A 5 -0.12 -6.94 8.49
CA PRO A 5 0.10 -7.02 7.07
C PRO A 5 0.96 -8.25 6.71
N SER A 6 0.57 -8.97 5.66
CA SER A 6 1.31 -10.13 5.18
C SER A 6 2.74 -9.76 4.75
N ALA A 7 3.62 -10.74 4.59
CA ALA A 7 4.98 -10.49 4.10
C ALA A 7 5.00 -9.82 2.71
N ALA A 8 4.05 -10.17 1.84
CA ALA A 8 3.90 -9.53 0.53
C ALA A 8 3.43 -8.07 0.65
N GLN A 9 2.49 -7.78 1.56
CA GLN A 9 2.02 -6.43 1.83
C GLN A 9 3.13 -5.55 2.41
N ARG A 10 3.88 -6.05 3.41
CA ARG A 10 5.02 -5.34 3.98
C ARG A 10 6.09 -5.02 2.93
N ARG A 11 6.37 -5.95 2.02
CA ARG A 11 7.29 -5.71 0.89
C ARG A 11 6.78 -4.59 0.00
N ALA A 12 5.52 -4.64 -0.46
CA ALA A 12 4.95 -3.61 -1.32
C ALA A 12 4.98 -2.22 -0.66
N ILE A 13 4.67 -2.14 0.64
CA ILE A 13 4.72 -0.89 1.40
C ILE A 13 6.15 -0.36 1.49
N ARG A 14 7.13 -1.22 1.80
CA ARG A 14 8.54 -0.83 1.95
C ARG A 14 9.16 -0.36 0.63
N THR A 15 8.76 -0.97 -0.49
CA THR A 15 9.24 -0.62 -1.83
C THR A 15 8.38 0.43 -2.51
N ALA A 16 7.41 1.03 -1.82
CA ALA A 16 6.62 2.11 -2.39
C ALA A 16 7.52 3.28 -2.79
N ASP A 17 7.06 4.12 -3.70
CA ASP A 17 7.75 5.38 -3.99
C ASP A 17 7.71 6.31 -2.76
N ALA A 18 8.84 6.95 -2.44
CA ALA A 18 8.97 7.75 -1.22
C ALA A 18 8.14 9.03 -1.24
N GLU A 19 8.04 9.65 -2.41
CA GLU A 19 7.44 10.97 -2.59
C GLU A 19 5.94 10.84 -2.88
N SER A 20 5.57 9.99 -3.83
CA SER A 20 4.18 9.81 -4.26
C SER A 20 3.43 8.71 -3.51
N GLY A 21 4.14 7.83 -2.80
CA GLY A 21 3.52 6.65 -2.18
C GLY A 21 3.05 5.60 -3.19
N LEU A 22 3.49 5.67 -4.45
CA LEU A 22 3.09 4.73 -5.49
C LEU A 22 3.46 3.29 -5.13
N LEU A 23 2.47 2.42 -5.11
CA LEU A 23 2.62 1.00 -4.82
C LEU A 23 2.79 0.19 -6.11
N GLN A 24 3.64 -0.82 -6.02
CA GLN A 24 3.83 -1.83 -7.06
C GLN A 24 3.71 -3.22 -6.45
N GLY A 25 3.17 -4.17 -7.20
CA GLY A 25 3.06 -5.56 -6.77
C GLY A 25 1.78 -6.25 -7.26
N PRO A 26 1.53 -7.48 -6.77
CA PRO A 26 0.38 -8.27 -7.17
C PRO A 26 -0.95 -7.57 -6.84
N ALA A 27 -1.89 -7.57 -7.78
CA ALA A 27 -3.18 -6.88 -7.64
C ALA A 27 -3.96 -7.30 -6.39
N ALA A 28 -3.92 -8.58 -6.01
CA ALA A 28 -4.57 -9.08 -4.80
C ALA A 28 -3.98 -8.50 -3.50
N ALA A 29 -2.66 -8.30 -3.45
CA ALA A 29 -2.00 -7.68 -2.30
C ALA A 29 -2.35 -6.20 -2.19
N LEU A 30 -2.39 -5.49 -3.32
CA LEU A 30 -2.76 -4.08 -3.39
C LEU A 30 -4.24 -3.87 -3.02
N ALA A 31 -5.15 -4.69 -3.56
CA ALA A 31 -6.56 -4.65 -3.20
C ALA A 31 -6.77 -4.92 -1.70
N SER A 32 -6.03 -5.87 -1.11
CA SER A 32 -6.09 -6.13 0.33
C SER A 32 -5.61 -4.93 1.17
N LEU A 33 -4.63 -4.16 0.69
CA LEU A 33 -4.20 -2.92 1.34
C LEU A 33 -5.26 -1.83 1.26
N VAL A 34 -6.02 -1.77 0.15
CA VAL A 34 -7.16 -0.86 0.01
C VAL A 34 -8.26 -1.22 1.01
N THR A 35 -8.61 -2.51 1.14
CA THR A 35 -9.57 -2.98 2.14
C THR A 35 -9.13 -2.66 3.58
N GLN A 36 -7.82 -2.63 3.84
CA GLN A 36 -7.25 -2.24 5.14
C GLN A 36 -7.16 -0.72 5.36
N GLY A 37 -7.52 0.11 4.37
CA GLY A 37 -7.39 1.57 4.44
C GLY A 37 -5.95 2.09 4.37
N LEU A 38 -5.00 1.22 4.02
CA LEU A 38 -3.57 1.56 3.91
C LEU A 38 -3.19 2.04 2.50
N ALA A 39 -4.04 1.74 1.51
CA ALA A 39 -3.87 2.16 0.14
C ALA A 39 -5.17 2.72 -0.47
N LEU A 40 -5.02 3.51 -1.52
CA LEU A 40 -6.10 4.00 -2.37
C LEU A 40 -5.85 3.55 -3.81
N ARG A 41 -6.91 3.16 -4.52
CA ARG A 41 -6.87 2.90 -5.96
C ARG A 41 -7.28 4.17 -6.71
N HIS A 42 -6.47 4.58 -7.68
CA HIS A 42 -6.79 5.74 -8.50
C HIS A 42 -8.01 5.47 -9.39
N PRO A 43 -9.00 6.38 -9.44
CA PRO A 43 -10.22 6.19 -10.24
C PRO A 43 -9.94 6.14 -11.75
N ARG A 44 -8.89 6.79 -12.24
CA ARG A 44 -8.55 6.77 -13.67
C ARG A 44 -7.63 5.60 -14.04
N PRO A 45 -7.79 4.99 -15.22
CA PRO A 45 -6.80 4.07 -15.76
C PRO A 45 -5.43 4.77 -15.85
N PRO A 46 -4.32 4.07 -15.55
CA PRO A 46 -4.18 2.62 -15.37
C PRO A 46 -4.48 2.08 -13.95
N HIS A 47 -5.30 2.77 -13.15
CA HIS A 47 -5.74 2.34 -11.81
C HIS A 47 -4.60 1.99 -10.85
N ARG A 48 -3.59 2.86 -10.83
CA ARG A 48 -2.45 2.74 -9.91
C ARG A 48 -2.91 2.81 -8.47
N HIS A 49 -2.13 2.21 -7.58
CA HIS A 49 -2.38 2.20 -6.15
C HIS A 49 -1.38 3.10 -5.45
N TYR A 50 -1.84 3.84 -4.46
CA TYR A 50 -1.03 4.80 -3.71
C TYR A 50 -1.24 4.56 -2.21
N LEU A 51 -0.21 4.82 -1.41
CA LEU A 51 -0.33 4.80 0.04
C LEU A 51 -1.27 5.92 0.52
N THR A 52 -2.06 5.62 1.55
CA THR A 52 -2.75 6.64 2.33
C THR A 52 -1.79 7.22 3.38
N PRO A 53 -2.14 8.33 4.08
CA PRO A 53 -1.33 8.81 5.20
C PRO A 53 -1.06 7.74 6.27
N ALA A 54 -2.01 6.83 6.53
CA ALA A 54 -1.82 5.70 7.43
C ALA A 54 -0.81 4.68 6.87
N GLY A 55 -0.85 4.43 5.56
CA GLY A 55 0.12 3.61 4.84
C GLY A 55 1.54 4.18 4.89
N HIS A 56 1.70 5.51 4.74
CA HIS A 56 3.00 6.18 4.88
C HIS A 56 3.59 6.02 6.28
N ARG A 57 2.80 6.25 7.34
CA ARG A 57 3.28 6.02 8.73
C ARG A 57 3.70 4.57 8.97
N LEU A 58 2.99 3.61 8.38
CA LEU A 58 3.36 2.20 8.49
C LEU A 58 4.66 1.91 7.72
N ARG A 59 4.86 2.50 6.55
CA ARG A 59 6.11 2.41 5.79
C ARG A 59 7.28 2.92 6.62
N GLU A 60 7.16 4.09 7.25
CA GLU A 60 8.21 4.66 8.10
C GLU A 60 8.58 3.74 9.27
N ARG A 61 7.61 3.00 9.83
CA ARG A 61 7.86 2.01 10.89
C ARG A 61 8.48 0.69 10.39
N LEU A 62 8.38 0.41 9.10
CA LEU A 62 8.89 -0.81 8.46
C LEU A 62 10.23 -0.59 7.73
N ALA A 63 10.62 0.68 7.54
CA ALA A 63 11.92 1.09 7.03
C ALA A 63 12.98 0.90 8.12
#